data_AF-A0A7C4UEZ9-F1
#
_entry.id   AF-A0A7C4UEZ9-F1
#
_cell.length_a   1.000
_cell.length_b   1.000
_cell.length_c   1.000
_cell.angle_alpha   90.00
_cell.angle_beta   90.00
_cell.angle_gamma   90.00
#
_symmetry.space_group_name_H-M   'P 1'
#
loop_
_entity.id
_entity.type
_entity.pdbx_description
1 polymer ?
#
loop_
_entity_poly.entity_id
_entity_poly.type
_entity_poly.pdbx_seq_one_letter_code
_entity_poly.pdbx_strand_id
1 'polypeptide(L)' 'MADYVPCPKCSSNKIQSVGFTWWGGIIGPKILSHVKCQDCGTTFNGKTGKSNTTGIIIYSVVVFVIAFAIFFALALAAN' A
#
# COMPACT_ATOMS: atom_id res chain seq x y z
N MET A 1 2.27 4.10 -18.81
CA MET A 1 3.04 3.97 -17.54
C MET A 1 2.72 5.23 -16.75
N ALA A 2 2.31 5.12 -15.48
CA ALA A 2 2.03 6.33 -14.71
C ALA A 2 3.36 7.02 -14.41
N ASP A 3 3.49 8.29 -14.81
CA ASP A 3 4.65 9.10 -14.45
C ASP A 3 4.63 9.30 -12.93
N TYR A 4 5.57 8.67 -12.24
CA TYR A 4 5.75 8.87 -10.81
C TYR A 4 6.48 10.18 -10.56
N VAL A 5 6.12 10.86 -9.47
CA VAL A 5 6.87 12.04 -9.04
C VAL A 5 8.31 11.66 -8.64
N PRO A 6 9.28 12.57 -8.79
CA PRO A 6 10.65 12.34 -8.33
C PRO A 6 10.70 12.00 -6.85
N CYS A 7 11.72 11.25 -6.43
CA CYS A 7 11.86 10.84 -5.04
C CYS A 7 11.94 12.08 -4.12
N PRO A 8 11.08 12.19 -3.08
CA PRO A 8 11.08 13.35 -2.19
C PRO A 8 12.35 13.45 -1.31
N LYS A 9 13.14 12.37 -1.20
CA LYS A 9 14.34 12.31 -0.37
C LYS A 9 15.63 12.62 -1.13
N CYS A 10 15.76 12.15 -2.37
CA CYS A 10 17.00 12.28 -3.15
C CYS A 10 16.80 12.82 -4.57
N SER A 11 15.57 13.22 -4.93
CA SER A 11 15.21 13.78 -6.25
C SER A 11 15.46 12.86 -7.45
N SER A 12 15.73 11.57 -7.23
CA SER A 12 15.89 10.59 -8.31
C SER A 12 14.57 10.29 -9.03
N ASN A 13 14.67 10.06 -10.34
CA ASN A 13 13.56 9.61 -11.21
C ASN A 13 13.50 8.08 -11.36
N LYS A 14 14.42 7.32 -10.76
CA LYS A 14 14.40 5.86 -10.81
C LYS A 14 13.41 5.31 -9.79
N ILE A 15 12.13 5.34 -10.14
CA ILE A 15 11.03 4.91 -9.28
C ILE A 15 10.40 3.64 -9.84
N GLN A 16 10.17 2.63 -8.98
CA GLN A 16 9.48 1.40 -9.35
C GLN A 16 8.31 1.13 -8.41
N SER A 17 7.23 0.53 -8.94
CA SER A 17 6.13 0.04 -8.13
C SER A 17 6.58 -1.11 -7.23
N VAL A 18 6.06 -1.11 -5.99
CA VAL A 18 6.28 -2.23 -5.09
C VAL A 18 5.26 -3.32 -5.41
N GLY A 19 5.72 -4.51 -5.77
CA GLY A 19 4.86 -5.63 -6.16
C GLY A 19 4.19 -6.35 -4.99
N PHE A 20 4.78 -6.30 -3.79
CA PHE A 20 4.27 -6.94 -2.59
C PHE A 20 4.67 -6.18 -1.34
N THR A 21 3.76 -6.08 -0.36
CA THR A 21 4.06 -5.68 1.01
C THR A 21 3.48 -6.66 2.01
N TRP A 22 4.12 -6.81 3.16
CA TRP A 22 3.63 -7.70 4.22
C TRP A 22 2.26 -7.25 4.78
N TRP A 23 1.97 -5.95 4.80
CA TRP A 23 0.71 -5.39 5.29
C TRP A 23 -0.41 -5.36 4.25
N GLY A 24 -0.08 -5.44 2.95
CA GLY A 24 -1.03 -5.21 1.86
C GLY A 24 -1.06 -6.27 0.78
N GLY A 25 -0.23 -7.31 0.89
CA GLY A 25 -0.03 -8.29 -0.16
C GLY A 25 0.34 -7.63 -1.48
N ILE A 26 -0.24 -8.12 -2.58
CA ILE A 26 -0.07 -7.57 -3.93
C ILE A 26 -1.00 -6.37 -4.16
N ILE A 27 -2.11 -6.30 -3.43
CA ILE A 27 -3.22 -5.37 -3.69
C ILE A 27 -2.94 -4.00 -3.04
N GLY A 28 -2.57 -3.98 -1.76
CA GLY A 28 -2.34 -2.76 -0.99
C GLY A 28 -1.36 -1.79 -1.65
N PRO A 29 -0.18 -2.24 -2.12
CA PRO A 29 0.77 -1.38 -2.82
C PRO A 29 0.18 -0.76 -4.08
N LYS A 30 -0.62 -1.51 -4.84
CA LYS A 30 -1.24 -1.05 -6.08
C LYS A 30 -2.32 0.01 -5.82
N ILE A 31 -3.17 -0.20 -4.81
CA ILE A 31 -4.22 0.75 -4.42
C ILE A 31 -3.60 2.06 -3.94
N LEU A 32 -2.59 1.99 -3.08
CA LEU A 32 -1.97 3.17 -2.48
C LEU A 32 -0.89 3.80 -3.37
N SER A 33 -0.72 3.33 -4.62
CA SER A 33 0.35 3.77 -5.52
C SER A 33 1.72 3.76 -4.82
N HIS A 34 1.98 2.71 -4.02
CA HIS A 34 3.18 2.57 -3.22
C HIS A 34 4.35 2.19 -4.12
N VAL A 35 5.35 3.07 -4.17
CA VAL A 35 6.54 2.92 -5.01
C VAL A 35 7.79 3.00 -4.15
N LYS A 36 8.90 2.52 -4.70
CA LYS A 36 10.23 2.57 -4.10
C LYS A 36 11.21 3.24 -5.04
N CYS A 37 11.98 4.19 -4.51
CA CYS A 37 13.14 4.75 -5.20
C CYS A 37 14.27 3.70 -5.25
N GLN A 38 14.81 3.47 -6.44
CA GLN A 38 15.87 2.49 -6.65
C GLN A 38 17.25 2.99 -6.22
N ASP A 39 17.45 4.31 -6.10
CA ASP A 39 18.75 4.87 -5.66
C ASP A 39 18.86 4.98 -4.13
N CYS A 40 17.83 5.48 -3.44
CA CYS A 40 17.88 5.70 -1.97
C CYS A 40 16.99 4.75 -1.14
N GLY A 41 16.20 3.89 -1.79
CA GLY A 41 15.33 2.92 -1.12
C GLY A 41 14.07 3.50 -0.47
N THR A 42 13.85 4.81 -0.51
CA THR A 42 12.67 5.45 0.09
C THR A 42 11.39 4.96 -0.57
N THR A 43 10.42 4.57 0.25
CA THR A 43 9.07 4.20 -0.19
C THR A 43 8.09 5.34 0.04
N PHE A 44 7.24 5.63 -0.94
CA PHE A 44 6.32 6.75 -0.88
C PHE A 44 5.14 6.53 -1.84
N ASN A 45 4.21 7.48 -1.87
CA ASN A 45 3.12 7.51 -2.84
C ASN A 45 3.62 8.08 -4.17
N GLY A 46 3.64 7.25 -5.21
CA GLY A 46 4.19 7.63 -6.51
C GLY A 46 3.45 8.77 -7.21
N LYS A 47 2.21 9.09 -6.82
CA LYS A 47 1.44 10.20 -7.39
C LYS A 47 1.67 11.53 -6.67
N THR A 48 1.95 11.50 -5.37
CA THR A 48 1.98 12.72 -4.53
C THR A 48 3.31 13.00 -3.87
N GLY A 49 4.23 12.03 -3.82
CA GLY A 49 5.51 12.15 -3.11
C GLY A 49 5.37 12.01 -1.58
N LYS A 50 4.15 11.87 -1.06
CA LYS A 50 3.89 11.79 0.39
C LYS A 50 4.04 10.38 0.94
N SER A 51 4.15 10.26 2.26
CA SER A 51 4.10 8.97 2.92
C SER A 51 2.73 8.31 2.73
N ASN A 52 2.73 6.98 2.59
CA ASN A 52 1.52 6.17 2.52
C ASN A 52 1.04 5.68 3.90
N THR A 53 1.68 6.06 5.00
CA THR A 53 1.35 5.56 6.36
C THR A 53 -0.14 5.68 6.70
N THR A 54 -0.75 6.85 6.52
CA THR A 54 -2.19 7.05 6.78
C THR A 54 -3.05 6.14 5.91
N GLY A 55 -2.72 6.02 4.62
CA GLY A 55 -3.42 5.12 3.69
C GLY A 55 -3.29 3.65 4.08
N ILE A 56 -2.10 3.23 4.55
CA ILE A 56 -1.84 1.87 5.04
C ILE A 56 -2.68 1.56 6.27
N ILE A 57 -2.78 2.50 7.21
CA ILE A 57 -3.60 2.33 8.42
C ILE A 57 -5.08 2.16 8.03
N ILE A 58 -5.62 3.05 7.20
CA ILE A 58 -7.02 2.97 6.74
C ILE A 58 -7.26 1.64 6.00
N TYR A 59 -6.37 1.27 5.08
CA TYR A 59 -6.45 0.00 4.35
C TYR A 59 -6.48 -1.19 5.30
N SER A 60 -5.58 -1.22 6.31
CA SER A 60 -5.45 -2.33 7.25
C SER A 60 -6.70 -2.47 8.12
N VAL A 61 -7.26 -1.34 8.60
CA VAL A 61 -8.50 -1.33 9.38
C VAL A 61 -9.67 -1.85 8.55
N VAL A 62 -9.82 -1.41 7.30
CA VAL A 62 -10.90 -1.86 6.41
C VAL A 62 -10.79 -3.36 6.14
N VAL A 63 -9.60 -3.86 5.79
CA VAL A 63 -9.38 -5.29 5.56
C VAL A 63 -9.67 -6.11 6.82
N PHE A 64 -9.26 -5.63 8.00
CA PHE A 64 -9.53 -6.29 9.27
C PHE A 64 -11.04 -6.38 9.55
N VAL A 65 -11.79 -5.29 9.41
CA VAL A 65 -13.25 -5.28 9.63
C VAL A 65 -13.97 -6.24 8.68
N ILE A 66 -13.58 -6.24 7.39
CA ILE A 66 -14.16 -7.16 6.40
C ILE A 66 -13.85 -8.61 6.76
N ALA A 67 -12.60 -8.93 7.07
CA ALA A 67 -12.21 -10.29 7.45
C ALA A 67 -12.92 -10.76 8.72
N PHE A 68 -13.03 -9.88 9.72
CA PHE A 68 -13.73 -10.16 10.97
C PHE A 68 -15.23 -10.40 10.75
N ALA A 69 -15.89 -9.57 9.93
CA ALA A 69 -17.30 -9.74 9.61
C ALA A 69 -17.57 -11.05 8.86
N ILE A 70 -16.73 -11.40 7.88
CA ILE A 70 -16.82 -12.67 7.15
C ILE A 70 -16.61 -13.85 8.11
N PHE A 71 -15.58 -13.80 8.94
CA PHE A 71 -15.31 -14.84 9.93
C PHE A 71 -16.49 -15.04 10.88
N PHE A 72 -17.04 -13.96 11.44
CA PHE A 72 -18.16 -14.03 12.36
C PHE A 72 -19.44 -14.55 11.70
N ALA A 73 -19.73 -14.12 10.46
CA ALA A 73 -20.87 -14.63 9.71
C ALA A 73 -20.75 -16.14 9.41
N LEU A 74 -19.55 -16.60 9.04
CA LEU A 74 -19.29 -18.03 8.83
C LEU A 74 -19.39 -18.82 10.14
N ALA A 75 -18.87 -18.27 11.24
CA ALA A 75 -18.95 -18.90 12.56
C ALA A 75 -20.41 -19.05 13.03
N LEU A 76 -21.25 -18.02 12.84
CA LEU A 76 -22.68 -18.10 13.14
C LEU A 76 -23.43 -19.08 12.23
N ALA A 77 -23.06 -19.17 10.95
CA ALA A 77 -23.69 -20.09 10.01
C ALA A 77 -23.30 -21.56 10.24
N ALA A 78 -22.18 -21.81 10.93
CA ALA A 78 -21.68 -23.15 11.24
C ALA A 78 -22.20 -23.70 12.59
N ASN A 79 -22.98 -22.92 13.33
CA ASN A 79 -23.44 -23.19 14.70
C ASN A 79 -24.97 -23.31 14.77
#